data_AF-A0A1Q3AH56-F1
#
_entry.id   AF-A0A1Q3AH56-F1
#
_cell.length_a   1.000
_cell.length_b   1.000
_cell.length_c   1.000
_cell.angle_alpha   90.00
_cell.angle_beta   90.00
_cell.angle_gamma   90.00
#
_symmetry.space_group_name_H-M   'P 1'
#
loop_
_entity.id
_entity.type
_entity.pdbx_description
1 polymer ?
#
loop_
_entity_poly.entity_id
_entity_poly.type
_entity_poly.pdbx_seq_one_letter_code
_entity_poly.pdbx_strand_id
1 'polypeptide(L)'
;MKSFQHSKGEKRSAMSIEPSTSSKCIINTSKGRIDVELWARELPNTTKLFLQSCQGQKLQRFDNVRPNGTVTIVGGSPDEKLESEHHSRIRSCRRGSVGYDRNINRWFLASRECSIEDDSWILIGKIVGDSNYILRRIVDESQLDDHGKFVYPPIVTKTEVTVPYFDLDLGSLPQAGPSPPEEEKRRLLKRGGAKVKLRYEEEEEEEDEDDEEQEAVPLKKIKPPPGVKDKDEIDSSTRMQASVEEEEQVEEMSLREKETLDLLSQFQQRQKGRGNILNRGQ
;
A
#
# COMPACT_ATOMS: atom_id res chain seq x y z
N MET A 1 3.99 -44.62 48.69
CA MET A 1 4.04 -44.67 47.21
C MET A 1 3.95 -43.25 46.67
N LYS A 2 4.90 -42.86 45.83
CA LYS A 2 5.23 -41.48 45.47
C LYS A 2 4.15 -40.84 44.57
N SER A 3 3.63 -39.70 44.99
CA SER A 3 2.78 -38.79 44.22
C SER A 3 3.59 -38.11 43.11
N PHE A 4 3.25 -38.39 41.86
CA PHE A 4 3.83 -37.77 40.66
C PHE A 4 3.32 -36.33 40.51
N GLN A 5 4.13 -35.35 40.89
CA GLN A 5 3.95 -33.96 40.45
C GLN A 5 4.34 -33.85 38.97
N HIS A 6 3.37 -33.57 38.12
CA HIS A 6 3.62 -33.14 36.75
C HIS A 6 4.14 -31.70 36.80
N SER A 7 5.46 -31.54 36.73
CA SER A 7 6.12 -30.26 36.46
C SER A 7 5.67 -29.77 35.09
N LYS A 8 4.97 -28.63 35.06
CA LYS A 8 4.64 -27.91 33.84
C LYS A 8 5.95 -27.59 33.12
N GLY A 9 6.16 -28.23 31.96
CA GLY A 9 7.25 -27.92 31.07
C GLY A 9 7.20 -26.44 30.68
N GLU A 10 8.14 -25.68 31.22
CA GLU A 10 8.41 -24.31 30.82
C GLU A 10 8.72 -24.31 29.32
N LYS A 11 7.87 -23.65 28.54
CA LYS A 11 8.10 -23.45 27.10
C LYS A 11 9.41 -22.69 26.97
N ARG A 12 10.49 -23.39 26.61
CA ARG A 12 11.73 -22.76 26.18
C ARG A 12 11.40 -21.94 24.94
N SER A 13 11.20 -20.64 25.12
CA SER A 13 11.13 -19.68 24.03
C SER A 13 12.35 -19.94 23.16
N ALA A 14 12.11 -20.26 21.88
CA ALA A 14 13.18 -20.31 20.90
C ALA A 14 13.94 -18.99 21.00
N MET A 15 15.17 -19.03 21.52
CA MET A 15 16.01 -17.84 21.63
C MET A 15 16.21 -17.33 20.22
N SER A 16 15.46 -16.29 19.87
CA SER A 16 15.57 -15.63 18.58
C SER A 16 17.01 -15.14 18.50
N ILE A 17 17.74 -15.62 17.50
CA ILE A 17 19.16 -15.29 17.32
C ILE A 17 19.36 -13.79 17.05
N GLU A 18 18.30 -13.14 16.53
CA GLU A 18 18.24 -11.72 16.24
C GLU A 18 17.94 -10.87 17.50
N PRO A 19 18.51 -9.66 17.59
CA PRO A 19 18.17 -8.70 18.64
C PRO A 19 16.70 -8.28 18.62
N SER A 20 16.22 -7.88 19.80
CA SER A 20 14.99 -7.10 19.94
C SER A 20 15.10 -5.79 19.17
N THR A 21 14.06 -5.47 18.41
CA THR A 21 13.91 -4.19 17.73
C THR A 21 13.64 -3.07 18.73
N SER A 22 14.16 -1.88 18.45
CA SER A 22 14.16 -0.74 19.39
C SER A 22 13.28 0.43 18.93
N SER A 23 13.01 0.54 17.62
CA SER A 23 12.11 1.56 17.07
C SER A 23 11.16 0.98 16.03
N LYS A 24 10.04 1.67 15.81
CA LYS A 24 9.01 1.30 14.85
C LYS A 24 8.60 2.50 14.01
N CYS A 25 8.57 2.31 12.69
CA CYS A 25 8.06 3.28 11.73
C CYS A 25 7.09 2.63 10.75
N ILE A 26 6.24 3.46 10.16
CA ILE A 26 5.19 3.07 9.23
C ILE A 26 5.40 3.84 7.94
N ILE A 27 5.46 3.12 6.83
CA ILE A 27 5.55 3.68 5.48
C ILE A 27 4.22 3.41 4.78
N ASN A 28 3.44 4.45 4.55
CA ASN A 28 2.20 4.37 3.78
C ASN A 28 2.53 4.54 2.31
N THR A 29 2.25 3.53 1.51
CA THR A 29 2.46 3.52 0.06
C THR A 29 1.12 3.51 -0.66
N SER A 30 1.10 3.83 -1.96
CA SER A 30 -0.11 3.72 -2.79
C SER A 30 -0.71 2.31 -2.83
N LYS A 31 0.09 1.29 -2.50
CA LYS A 31 -0.30 -0.13 -2.52
C LYS A 31 -0.59 -0.68 -1.13
N GLY A 32 -0.39 0.08 -0.07
CA GLY A 32 -0.68 -0.34 1.29
C GLY A 32 0.31 0.19 2.33
N ARG A 33 0.02 -0.14 3.58
CA ARG A 33 0.82 0.25 4.74
C ARG A 33 1.91 -0.78 5.02
N ILE A 34 3.13 -0.32 5.21
CA ILE A 34 4.28 -1.17 5.54
C ILE A 34 4.80 -0.78 6.93
N ASP A 35 4.63 -1.67 7.90
CA ASP A 35 5.19 -1.55 9.24
C ASP A 35 6.62 -2.10 9.26
N VAL A 36 7.55 -1.25 9.70
CA VAL A 36 8.98 -1.55 9.78
C VAL A 36 9.46 -1.37 11.23
N GLU A 37 10.19 -2.36 11.72
CA GLU A 37 10.88 -2.32 13.00
C GLU A 37 12.39 -2.30 12.79
N LEU A 38 13.11 -1.50 13.57
CA LEU A 38 14.53 -1.21 13.36
C LEU A 38 15.36 -1.56 14.60
N TRP A 39 16.63 -1.92 14.37
CA TRP A 39 17.63 -2.19 15.41
C TRP A 39 18.44 -0.93 15.73
N ALA A 40 17.76 0.07 16.31
CA ALA A 40 18.37 1.38 16.60
C ALA A 40 19.53 1.32 17.62
N ARG A 41 19.54 0.33 18.52
CA ARG A 41 20.60 0.16 19.51
C ARG A 41 21.88 -0.41 18.89
N GLU A 42 21.74 -1.32 17.95
CA GLU A 42 22.85 -2.04 17.32
C GLU A 42 23.45 -1.26 16.14
N LEU A 43 22.64 -0.48 15.40
CA LEU A 43 23.04 0.26 14.20
C LEU A 43 22.59 1.73 14.28
N PRO A 44 23.19 2.53 15.16
CA PRO A 44 22.66 3.84 15.50
C PRO A 44 22.78 4.86 14.36
N ASN A 45 23.90 4.93 13.62
CA ASN A 45 24.08 5.99 12.62
C ASN A 45 23.16 5.77 11.42
N THR A 46 23.12 4.54 10.91
CA THR A 46 22.26 4.18 9.78
C THR A 46 20.77 4.31 10.12
N THR A 47 20.37 3.83 11.31
CA THR A 47 18.97 3.91 11.76
C THR A 47 18.53 5.35 11.98
N LYS A 48 19.41 6.22 12.51
CA LYS A 48 19.12 7.65 12.70
C LYS A 48 18.82 8.34 11.37
N LEU A 49 19.64 8.12 10.35
CA LEU A 49 19.45 8.70 9.02
C LEU A 49 18.16 8.23 8.35
N PHE A 50 17.82 6.95 8.52
CA PHE A 50 16.56 6.41 8.04
C PHE A 50 15.36 7.05 8.74
N LEU A 51 15.39 7.16 10.08
CA LEU A 51 14.31 7.78 10.84
C LEU A 51 14.15 9.28 10.54
N GLN A 52 15.25 10.01 10.34
CA GLN A 52 15.21 11.42 9.89
C GLN A 52 14.55 11.55 8.52
N SER A 53 14.84 10.61 7.62
CA SER A 53 14.23 10.56 6.27
C SER A 53 12.74 10.24 6.33
N CYS A 54 12.34 9.38 7.27
CA CYS A 54 10.95 9.07 7.56
C CYS A 54 10.20 10.30 8.10
N GLN A 55 10.75 11.00 9.10
CA GLN A 55 10.11 12.18 9.69
C GLN A 55 10.01 13.35 8.73
N GLY A 56 11.06 13.57 7.92
CA GLY A 56 11.06 14.61 6.89
C GLY A 56 10.22 14.28 5.64
N GLN A 57 9.53 13.13 5.62
CA GLN A 57 8.76 12.64 4.46
C GLN A 57 9.58 12.66 3.15
N LYS A 58 10.88 12.35 3.26
CA LYS A 58 11.81 12.41 2.11
C LYS A 58 11.75 11.17 1.23
N LEU A 59 11.13 10.09 1.70
CA LEU A 59 10.89 8.88 0.92
C LEU A 59 9.84 9.18 -0.15
N GLN A 60 10.18 9.01 -1.43
CA GLN A 60 9.33 9.42 -2.55
C GLN A 60 8.62 8.24 -3.22
N ARG A 61 9.38 7.30 -3.79
CA ARG A 61 8.83 6.19 -4.59
C ARG A 61 9.76 5.01 -4.67
N PHE A 62 9.23 3.85 -5.01
CA PHE A 62 10.05 2.68 -5.36
C PHE A 62 10.62 2.83 -6.78
N ASP A 63 11.81 2.29 -7.04
CA ASP A 63 12.49 2.45 -8.35
C ASP A 63 12.67 1.14 -9.10
N ASN A 64 13.45 0.22 -8.53
CA ASN A 64 13.83 -1.02 -9.20
C ASN A 64 13.68 -2.20 -8.26
N VAL A 65 13.28 -3.33 -8.83
CA VAL A 65 13.38 -4.66 -8.23
C VAL A 65 14.62 -5.33 -8.82
N ARG A 66 15.56 -5.68 -7.96
CA ARG A 66 16.78 -6.35 -8.38
C ARG A 66 16.56 -7.86 -8.54
N PRO A 67 17.41 -8.56 -9.32
CA PRO A 67 17.35 -10.02 -9.46
C PRO A 67 17.48 -10.77 -8.13
N ASN A 68 18.17 -10.19 -7.14
CA ASN A 68 18.27 -10.73 -5.79
C ASN A 68 16.96 -10.63 -4.99
N GLY A 69 15.92 -9.95 -5.50
CA GLY A 69 14.64 -9.78 -4.82
C GLY A 69 14.61 -8.61 -3.84
N THR A 70 15.55 -7.66 -3.93
CA THR A 70 15.50 -6.39 -3.20
C THR A 70 14.82 -5.31 -4.03
N VAL A 71 13.98 -4.52 -3.37
CA VAL A 71 13.27 -3.38 -3.96
C VAL A 71 13.91 -2.10 -3.44
N THR A 72 14.41 -1.25 -4.33
CA THR A 72 15.07 0.01 -3.95
C THR A 72 14.06 1.15 -3.86
N ILE A 73 14.30 2.06 -2.90
CA ILE A 73 13.49 3.25 -2.67
C ILE A 73 14.29 4.50 -3.06
N VAL A 74 13.63 5.44 -3.74
CA VAL A 74 14.13 6.77 -4.04
C VAL A 74 13.69 7.74 -2.97
N GLY A 75 14.63 8.59 -2.54
CA GLY A 75 14.38 9.67 -1.59
C GLY A 75 14.82 9.30 -0.18
N GLY A 76 15.21 10.30 0.60
CA GLY A 76 15.75 10.09 1.94
C GLY A 76 17.13 9.43 1.98
N SER A 77 17.79 9.26 0.83
CA SER A 77 19.19 8.86 0.82
C SER A 77 20.05 9.98 1.41
N PRO A 78 20.99 9.69 2.29
CA PRO A 78 21.95 10.68 2.77
C PRO A 78 22.90 11.12 1.66
N ASP A 79 23.34 12.39 1.68
CA ASP A 79 24.23 12.93 0.65
C ASP A 79 25.65 12.34 0.72
N GLU A 80 26.06 11.91 1.93
CA GLU A 80 27.34 11.27 2.20
C GLU A 80 27.19 9.75 2.33
N LYS A 81 28.23 9.03 1.88
CA LYS A 81 28.28 7.57 2.03
C LYS A 81 28.43 7.22 3.50
N LEU A 82 27.51 6.42 4.03
CA LEU A 82 27.60 5.95 5.40
C LEU A 82 28.79 5.02 5.60
N GLU A 83 29.28 5.03 6.84
CA GLU A 83 30.21 4.04 7.34
C GLU A 83 29.56 2.65 7.38
N SER A 84 30.39 1.62 7.19
CA SER A 84 29.95 0.23 7.24
C SER A 84 29.63 -0.14 8.70
N GLU A 85 28.34 -0.26 9.03
CA GLU A 85 27.87 -0.66 10.35
C GLU A 85 27.23 -2.04 10.30
N HIS A 86 27.79 -3.01 11.04
CA HIS A 86 27.28 -4.39 11.06
C HIS A 86 27.29 -4.96 12.47
N HIS A 87 26.29 -5.77 12.78
CA HIS A 87 26.19 -6.49 14.04
C HIS A 87 26.24 -8.00 13.79
N SER A 88 27.03 -8.75 14.58
CA SER A 88 27.27 -10.19 14.39
C SER A 88 26.00 -11.05 14.33
N ARG A 89 24.97 -10.67 15.09
CA ARG A 89 23.64 -11.30 15.11
C ARG A 89 22.70 -10.90 13.94
N ILE A 90 23.01 -9.85 13.20
CA ILE A 90 22.19 -9.30 12.09
C ILE A 90 22.92 -9.59 10.77
N ARG A 91 22.97 -10.86 10.38
CA ARG A 91 23.67 -11.33 9.16
C ARG A 91 22.78 -12.04 8.15
N SER A 92 21.51 -12.24 8.48
CA SER A 92 20.58 -12.99 7.63
C SER A 92 19.62 -11.99 6.98
N CYS A 93 19.73 -11.80 5.67
CA CYS A 93 18.77 -11.01 4.91
C CYS A 93 17.69 -11.99 4.47
N ARG A 94 16.60 -11.94 5.21
CA ARG A 94 15.43 -12.78 4.98
C ARG A 94 14.39 -11.96 4.24
N ARG A 95 13.33 -12.65 3.83
CA ARG A 95 12.11 -12.00 3.38
C ARG A 95 11.66 -10.96 4.42
N GLY A 96 11.48 -9.72 3.98
CA GLY A 96 11.10 -8.60 4.83
C GLY A 96 12.25 -7.86 5.49
N SER A 97 13.51 -8.17 5.22
CA SER A 97 14.62 -7.37 5.73
C SER A 97 14.63 -5.96 5.13
N VAL A 98 15.01 -4.98 5.94
CA VAL A 98 15.17 -3.58 5.54
C VAL A 98 16.64 -3.22 5.67
N GLY A 99 17.19 -2.56 4.65
CA GLY A 99 18.59 -2.21 4.65
C GLY A 99 18.93 -1.01 3.78
N TYR A 100 20.21 -0.73 3.74
CA TYR A 100 20.84 0.31 2.96
C TYR A 100 21.91 -0.28 2.06
N ASP A 101 21.86 0.06 0.78
CA ASP A 101 22.90 -0.34 -0.18
C ASP A 101 23.85 0.84 -0.38
N ARG A 102 25.11 0.64 0.03
CA ARG A 102 26.17 1.65 -0.03
C ARG A 102 26.63 1.96 -1.46
N ASN A 103 26.48 1.01 -2.39
CA ASN A 103 26.93 1.19 -3.77
C ASN A 103 26.05 2.16 -4.55
N ILE A 104 24.73 2.04 -4.36
CA ILE A 104 23.74 2.93 -4.98
C ILE A 104 23.29 4.07 -4.07
N ASN A 105 23.70 4.03 -2.80
CA ASN A 105 23.35 5.01 -1.80
C ASN A 105 21.83 5.14 -1.64
N ARG A 106 21.11 4.01 -1.51
CA ARG A 106 19.65 3.96 -1.40
C ARG A 106 19.18 2.92 -0.39
N TRP A 107 18.04 3.20 0.21
CA TRP A 107 17.31 2.24 1.04
C TRP A 107 16.73 1.13 0.18
N PHE A 108 16.68 -0.08 0.73
CA PHE A 108 16.06 -1.23 0.08
C PHE A 108 15.21 -2.04 1.07
N LEU A 109 14.20 -2.71 0.51
CA LEU A 109 13.37 -3.69 1.18
C LEU A 109 13.53 -5.04 0.49
N ALA A 110 13.80 -6.10 1.24
CA ALA A 110 13.96 -7.45 0.70
C ALA A 110 12.59 -8.13 0.58
N SER A 111 12.17 -8.44 -0.64
CA SER A 111 10.97 -9.26 -0.90
C SER A 111 11.28 -10.76 -0.77
N ARG A 112 12.53 -11.16 -1.07
CA ARG A 112 13.02 -12.54 -0.99
C ARG A 112 14.23 -12.63 -0.06
N GLU A 113 14.63 -13.86 0.25
CA GLU A 113 15.90 -14.10 0.93
C GLU A 113 17.06 -13.68 0.02
N CYS A 114 18.01 -12.94 0.58
CA CYS A 114 19.17 -12.42 -0.14
C CYS A 114 20.45 -12.78 0.62
N SER A 115 21.53 -13.04 -0.10
CA SER A 115 22.87 -13.08 0.48
C SER A 115 23.40 -11.66 0.64
N ILE A 116 23.82 -11.30 1.85
CA ILE A 116 24.48 -10.01 2.13
C ILE A 116 25.97 -10.16 1.85
N GLU A 117 26.52 -9.23 1.08
CA GLU A 117 27.96 -8.95 1.13
C GLU A 117 28.21 -7.96 2.27
N ASP A 118 29.02 -8.38 3.24
CA ASP A 118 29.26 -7.70 4.53
C ASP A 118 29.84 -6.27 4.39
N ASP A 119 30.34 -5.84 3.22
CA ASP A 119 30.86 -4.48 3.01
C ASP A 119 29.96 -3.58 2.14
N SER A 120 29.00 -4.19 1.44
CA SER A 120 28.15 -3.49 0.46
C SER A 120 26.83 -3.03 1.09
N TRP A 121 26.24 -3.84 1.98
CA TRP A 121 24.87 -3.64 2.44
C TRP A 121 24.74 -3.64 3.96
N ILE A 122 24.06 -2.64 4.50
CA ILE A 122 23.79 -2.52 5.93
C ILE A 122 22.34 -2.89 6.21
N LEU A 123 22.08 -3.82 7.12
CA LEU A 123 20.73 -4.26 7.48
C LEU A 123 20.23 -3.54 8.72
N ILE A 124 19.27 -2.63 8.57
CA ILE A 124 18.79 -1.79 9.68
C ILE A 124 17.59 -2.37 10.42
N GLY A 125 16.82 -3.24 9.79
CA GLY A 125 15.56 -3.68 10.36
C GLY A 125 14.84 -4.78 9.61
N LYS A 126 13.58 -4.97 9.99
CA LYS A 126 12.66 -5.95 9.41
C LYS A 126 11.25 -5.38 9.28
N ILE A 127 10.53 -5.87 8.29
CA ILE A 127 9.11 -5.63 8.06
C ILE A 127 8.32 -6.63 8.89
N VAL A 128 7.27 -6.15 9.56
CA VAL A 128 6.50 -6.97 10.51
C VAL A 128 5.09 -7.26 10.03
N GLY A 129 4.65 -8.50 10.31
CA GLY A 129 3.30 -8.98 10.11
C GLY A 129 2.86 -8.96 8.65
N ASP A 130 1.63 -8.48 8.42
CA ASP A 130 0.98 -8.53 7.11
C ASP A 130 1.60 -7.60 6.07
N SER A 131 2.40 -6.63 6.52
CA SER A 131 3.18 -5.71 5.69
C SER A 131 4.10 -6.43 4.71
N ASN A 132 4.52 -7.65 5.05
CA ASN A 132 5.35 -8.47 4.17
C ASN A 132 4.58 -8.98 2.95
N TYR A 133 3.29 -9.26 3.08
CA TYR A 133 2.43 -9.59 1.94
C TYR A 133 2.20 -8.38 1.05
N ILE A 134 2.11 -7.18 1.63
CA ILE A 134 1.97 -5.93 0.87
C ILE A 134 3.22 -5.68 0.02
N LEU A 135 4.43 -5.85 0.57
CA LEU A 135 5.68 -5.73 -0.21
C LEU A 135 5.71 -6.74 -1.36
N ARG A 136 5.33 -7.99 -1.10
CA ARG A 136 5.27 -9.01 -2.15
C ARG A 136 4.25 -8.66 -3.22
N ARG A 137 3.05 -8.21 -2.82
CA ARG A 137 2.00 -7.75 -3.73
C ARG A 137 2.47 -6.58 -4.59
N ILE A 138 3.26 -5.67 -4.03
CA ILE A 138 3.90 -4.59 -4.78
C ILE A 138 4.80 -5.17 -5.88
N VAL A 139 5.58 -6.21 -5.60
CA VAL A 139 6.47 -6.81 -6.61
C VAL A 139 5.68 -7.64 -7.64
N ASP A 140 4.72 -8.44 -7.19
CA ASP A 140 3.98 -9.40 -8.02
C ASP A 140 2.94 -8.70 -8.93
N GLU A 141 2.27 -7.64 -8.47
CA GLU A 141 1.28 -6.89 -9.27
C GLU A 141 1.90 -5.81 -10.17
N SER A 142 3.14 -5.41 -9.90
CA SER A 142 3.75 -4.32 -10.67
C SER A 142 4.36 -4.84 -11.96
N GLN A 143 4.13 -4.11 -13.03
CA GLN A 143 4.81 -4.35 -14.30
C GLN A 143 6.24 -3.82 -14.20
N LEU A 144 7.19 -4.71 -14.45
CA LEU A 144 8.62 -4.42 -14.48
C LEU A 144 9.10 -4.39 -15.93
N ASP A 145 10.00 -3.45 -16.21
CA ASP A 145 10.75 -3.38 -17.47
C ASP A 145 11.86 -4.45 -17.50
N ASP A 146 12.51 -4.64 -18.64
CA ASP A 146 13.57 -5.65 -18.85
C ASP A 146 14.76 -5.50 -17.88
N HIS A 147 14.97 -4.28 -17.36
CA HIS A 147 16.00 -3.96 -16.38
C HIS A 147 15.53 -4.09 -14.91
N GLY A 148 14.32 -4.59 -14.67
CA GLY A 148 13.72 -4.69 -13.34
C GLY A 148 13.23 -3.35 -12.78
N LYS A 149 13.06 -2.33 -13.62
CA LYS A 149 12.53 -1.03 -13.23
C LYS A 149 11.01 -1.04 -13.22
N PHE A 150 10.39 -0.40 -12.24
CA PHE A 150 8.93 -0.25 -12.25
C PHE A 150 8.48 0.66 -13.40
N VAL A 151 7.57 0.15 -14.25
CA VAL A 151 6.91 0.97 -15.27
C VAL A 151 6.03 2.02 -14.59
N TYR A 152 5.27 1.60 -13.57
CA TYR A 152 4.46 2.45 -12.72
C TYR A 152 4.94 2.33 -11.26
N PRO A 153 5.93 3.15 -10.86
CA PRO A 153 6.52 3.06 -9.54
C PRO A 153 5.51 3.40 -8.45
N PRO A 154 5.30 2.52 -7.45
CA PRO A 154 4.49 2.86 -6.29
C PRO A 154 5.07 4.07 -5.55
N ILE A 155 4.21 4.99 -5.16
CA ILE A 155 4.57 6.20 -4.43
C ILE A 155 4.43 5.98 -2.93
N VAL A 156 5.30 6.63 -2.16
CA VAL A 156 5.18 6.74 -0.71
C VAL A 156 4.31 7.94 -0.41
N THR A 157 3.12 7.71 0.13
CA THR A 157 2.14 8.75 0.44
C THR A 157 2.49 9.49 1.72
N LYS A 158 2.87 8.76 2.76
CA LYS A 158 3.20 9.32 4.07
C LYS A 158 4.11 8.39 4.83
N THR A 159 4.97 8.94 5.68
CA THR A 159 5.77 8.15 6.62
C THR A 159 5.53 8.65 8.04
N GLU A 160 5.30 7.74 8.97
CA GLU A 160 5.00 8.03 10.38
C GLU A 160 5.94 7.24 11.28
N VAL A 161 6.51 7.87 12.31
CA VAL A 161 7.34 7.18 13.30
C VAL A 161 6.50 6.94 14.55
N THR A 162 6.13 5.67 14.79
CA THR A 162 5.28 5.29 15.92
C THR A 162 6.08 5.25 17.23
N VAL A 163 7.24 4.58 17.20
CA VAL A 163 8.12 4.43 18.35
C VAL A 163 9.47 5.03 17.97
N PRO A 164 9.71 6.31 18.27
CA PRO A 164 11.03 6.91 18.10
C PRO A 164 12.00 6.34 19.14
N TYR A 165 13.25 6.11 18.75
CA TYR A 165 14.34 5.74 19.67
C TYR A 165 15.31 6.90 19.92
N PHE A 166 15.53 7.73 18.90
CA PHE A 166 16.33 8.93 19.00
C PHE A 166 15.41 10.14 19.15
N ASP A 167 15.81 11.08 19.99
CA ASP A 167 15.29 12.44 19.96
C ASP A 167 15.84 13.11 18.70
N LEU A 168 15.09 12.95 17.61
CA LEU A 168 15.41 13.57 16.35
C LEU A 168 14.97 15.02 16.45
N ASP A 169 15.91 15.89 16.85
CA ASP A 169 15.80 17.33 16.68
C ASP A 169 15.80 17.64 15.18
N LEU A 170 14.66 17.43 14.52
CA LEU A 170 14.36 18.17 13.30
C LEU A 170 14.21 19.62 13.74
N GLY A 171 15.34 20.33 13.79
CA GLY A 171 15.37 21.77 13.99
C GLY A 171 14.26 22.37 13.16
N SER A 172 13.28 22.95 13.85
CA SER A 172 12.12 23.66 13.35
C SER A 172 12.19 23.96 11.85
N LEU A 173 11.73 23.04 11.01
CA LEU A 173 11.30 23.42 9.68
C LEU A 173 9.99 24.19 9.89
N PRO A 174 9.84 25.40 9.33
CA PRO A 174 8.56 26.09 9.38
C PRO A 174 7.53 25.14 8.80
N GLN A 175 6.48 24.85 9.56
CA GLN A 175 5.30 24.25 8.99
C GLN A 175 4.87 25.17 7.84
N ALA A 176 5.09 24.72 6.60
CA ALA A 176 4.50 25.33 5.43
C ALA A 176 3.00 24.97 5.48
N GLY A 177 2.28 25.82 6.20
CA GLY A 177 0.87 25.72 6.48
C GLY A 177 0.56 26.62 7.67
N PRO A 178 0.12 27.88 7.48
CA PRO A 178 -0.57 28.58 8.54
C PRO A 178 -1.81 27.75 8.87
N SER A 179 -1.80 27.09 10.02
CA SER A 179 -3.03 26.67 10.67
C SER A 179 -3.84 27.94 10.93
N PRO A 180 -5.09 28.04 10.44
CA PRO A 180 -5.94 29.17 10.80
C PRO A 180 -6.22 29.09 12.30
N PRO A 181 -6.07 30.19 13.06
CA PRO A 181 -6.46 30.24 14.47
C PRO A 181 -7.95 29.99 14.60
N GLU A 182 -8.29 29.04 15.47
CA GLU A 182 -9.63 28.62 15.83
C GLU A 182 -10.29 29.64 16.78
N GLU A 183 -10.42 30.90 16.37
CA GLU A 183 -11.05 31.93 17.22
C GLU A 183 -11.84 33.03 16.49
N GLU A 184 -12.43 32.72 15.32
CA GLU A 184 -13.36 33.66 14.67
C GLU A 184 -14.59 32.98 14.05
N LYS A 185 -15.14 31.97 14.73
CA LYS A 185 -16.48 31.43 14.46
C LYS A 185 -17.52 32.04 15.40
N ARG A 186 -17.73 33.35 15.31
CA ARG A 186 -19.00 33.97 15.71
C ARG A 186 -19.04 35.44 15.32
N ARG A 187 -20.05 35.77 14.50
CA ARG A 187 -20.45 37.11 14.00
C ARG A 187 -19.64 37.46 12.74
N LEU A 188 -20.20 37.76 11.58
CA LEU A 188 -21.51 38.30 11.28
C LEU A 188 -21.82 37.99 9.79
N LEU A 189 -23.04 37.50 9.51
CA LEU A 189 -23.61 37.55 8.18
C LEU A 189 -23.61 39.00 7.66
N LYS A 190 -23.31 39.21 6.36
CA LYS A 190 -24.20 39.92 5.41
C LYS A 190 -23.57 40.10 4.01
N ARG A 191 -24.28 39.54 3.02
CA ARG A 191 -24.75 40.10 1.73
C ARG A 191 -23.74 40.72 0.75
N GLY A 192 -23.80 40.22 -0.48
CA GLY A 192 -23.43 41.00 -1.66
C GLY A 192 -23.36 40.13 -2.92
N GLY A 193 -24.51 39.91 -3.57
CA GLY A 193 -24.54 39.23 -4.87
C GLY A 193 -23.90 40.10 -5.95
N ALA A 194 -22.95 39.53 -6.69
CA ALA A 194 -22.47 40.06 -7.95
C ALA A 194 -22.66 38.98 -9.02
N LYS A 195 -23.77 39.13 -9.76
CA LYS A 195 -24.05 38.35 -10.97
C LYS A 195 -23.02 38.75 -12.03
N VAL A 196 -22.13 37.84 -12.40
CA VAL A 196 -21.25 38.01 -13.57
C VAL A 196 -22.12 37.86 -14.82
N LYS A 197 -22.44 38.99 -15.47
CA LYS A 197 -23.08 39.03 -16.79
C LYS A 197 -22.00 38.75 -17.85
N LEU A 198 -22.02 37.55 -18.43
CA LEU A 198 -21.47 37.31 -19.76
C LEU A 198 -22.26 38.16 -20.77
N ARG A 199 -21.58 38.94 -21.60
CA ARG A 199 -22.15 39.53 -22.81
C ARG A 199 -21.50 38.80 -23.99
N TYR A 200 -22.31 38.08 -24.75
CA TYR A 200 -22.00 37.70 -26.13
C TYR A 200 -22.96 38.47 -27.02
N GLU A 201 -22.43 38.89 -28.16
CA GLU A 201 -23.04 39.79 -29.13
C GLU A 201 -24.32 39.23 -29.76
N GLU A 202 -25.07 40.20 -30.23
CA GLU A 202 -26.40 40.23 -30.83
C GLU A 202 -26.41 39.57 -32.21
N GLU A 203 -27.34 38.64 -32.43
CA GLU A 203 -27.94 38.43 -33.75
C GLU A 203 -29.40 38.00 -33.55
N GLU A 204 -30.26 38.62 -34.35
CA GLU A 204 -31.71 38.79 -34.23
C GLU A 204 -32.50 37.48 -34.27
N GLU A 205 -33.65 37.43 -33.58
CA GLU A 205 -35.01 37.36 -34.19
C GLU A 205 -36.07 37.07 -33.11
N GLU A 206 -37.26 37.59 -33.38
CA GLU A 206 -38.40 37.84 -32.48
C GLU A 206 -39.29 36.59 -32.18
N GLU A 207 -40.30 36.82 -31.33
CA GLU A 207 -41.54 36.02 -31.12
C GLU A 207 -41.39 34.73 -30.26
N ASP A 208 -42.24 34.35 -29.29
CA ASP A 208 -43.49 34.87 -28.74
C ASP A 208 -43.75 34.22 -27.35
N GLU A 209 -44.83 34.69 -26.73
CA GLU A 209 -45.48 34.47 -25.43
C GLU A 209 -45.65 33.04 -24.83
N ASP A 210 -46.05 33.05 -23.55
CA ASP A 210 -46.82 32.06 -22.76
C ASP A 210 -46.11 31.12 -21.74
N ASP A 211 -46.13 31.59 -20.49
CA ASP A 211 -46.87 31.08 -19.31
C ASP A 211 -46.72 29.66 -18.71
N GLU A 212 -46.75 29.67 -17.36
CA GLU A 212 -47.11 28.62 -16.36
C GLU A 212 -46.16 27.41 -16.12
N GLU A 213 -46.04 26.77 -14.96
CA GLU A 213 -46.20 27.04 -13.51
C GLU A 213 -45.74 25.71 -12.81
N GLN A 214 -45.37 25.77 -11.51
CA GLN A 214 -45.35 24.64 -10.53
C GLN A 214 -44.22 23.58 -10.62
N GLU A 215 -43.79 22.89 -9.57
CA GLU A 215 -43.66 23.05 -8.11
C GLU A 215 -42.74 21.90 -7.63
N ALA A 216 -42.07 22.07 -6.49
CA ALA A 216 -41.15 21.10 -5.90
C ALA A 216 -41.80 20.17 -4.87
N VAL A 217 -41.34 18.92 -4.74
CA VAL A 217 -41.59 18.05 -3.57
C VAL A 217 -40.35 17.24 -3.15
N PRO A 218 -39.92 17.25 -1.87
CA PRO A 218 -38.82 16.43 -1.36
C PRO A 218 -39.28 15.24 -0.48
N LEU A 219 -38.61 14.08 -0.59
CA LEU A 219 -38.89 12.87 0.22
C LEU A 219 -37.83 12.63 1.32
N LYS A 220 -38.33 12.21 2.49
CA LYS A 220 -37.68 12.16 3.82
C LYS A 220 -36.94 10.85 4.12
N LYS A 221 -35.95 10.94 5.03
CA LYS A 221 -35.14 9.87 5.64
C LYS A 221 -35.94 9.01 6.64
N ILE A 222 -35.70 7.69 6.64
CA ILE A 222 -36.26 6.70 7.58
C ILE A 222 -35.23 6.40 8.69
N LYS A 223 -35.69 6.31 9.95
CA LYS A 223 -34.90 5.89 11.14
C LYS A 223 -35.16 4.41 11.48
N PRO A 224 -34.19 3.65 12.03
CA PRO A 224 -34.42 2.28 12.49
C PRO A 224 -34.96 2.26 13.94
N PRO A 225 -35.70 1.21 14.35
CA PRO A 225 -36.18 1.06 15.72
C PRO A 225 -35.21 0.30 16.65
N PRO A 226 -35.39 0.39 17.99
CA PRO A 226 -34.36 0.10 19.00
C PRO A 226 -34.58 -1.20 19.83
N GLY A 227 -33.45 -1.90 20.11
CA GLY A 227 -33.11 -2.67 21.34
C GLY A 227 -33.98 -3.82 21.85
N VAL A 228 -33.41 -5.03 22.04
CA VAL A 228 -33.08 -5.69 23.34
C VAL A 228 -32.35 -7.04 23.11
N LYS A 229 -31.07 -7.07 23.55
CA LYS A 229 -30.25 -8.10 24.24
C LYS A 229 -30.43 -9.63 24.04
N ASP A 230 -29.27 -10.23 23.73
CA ASP A 230 -28.62 -11.45 24.26
C ASP A 230 -29.41 -12.77 24.44
N LYS A 231 -29.05 -13.81 23.66
CA LYS A 231 -28.32 -15.01 24.13
C LYS A 231 -28.11 -16.06 23.02
N ASP A 232 -27.05 -16.84 23.23
CA ASP A 232 -26.48 -17.91 22.40
C ASP A 232 -27.49 -18.94 21.88
N GLU A 233 -27.44 -19.26 20.58
CA GLU A 233 -27.50 -20.63 20.05
C GLU A 233 -27.12 -20.65 18.57
N ILE A 234 -26.22 -21.56 18.23
CA ILE A 234 -25.59 -21.75 16.91
C ILE A 234 -26.56 -22.56 16.05
N ASP A 235 -27.06 -22.00 14.94
CA ASP A 235 -27.81 -22.77 13.93
C ASP A 235 -26.97 -23.01 12.67
N SER A 236 -26.88 -24.29 12.31
CA SER A 236 -26.10 -24.90 11.22
C SER A 236 -26.63 -24.65 9.81
N SER A 237 -27.64 -23.79 9.64
CA SER A 237 -28.30 -23.56 8.35
C SER A 237 -27.56 -22.55 7.45
N THR A 238 -26.80 -21.61 8.03
CA THR A 238 -26.07 -20.58 7.25
C THR A 238 -24.84 -21.13 6.53
N ARG A 239 -24.27 -22.25 6.99
CA ARG A 239 -23.07 -22.85 6.39
C ARG A 239 -23.36 -23.60 5.09
N MET A 240 -24.58 -24.12 4.91
CA MET A 240 -24.96 -24.86 3.69
C MET A 240 -25.37 -23.93 2.55
N GLN A 241 -25.92 -22.74 2.83
CA GLN A 241 -26.25 -21.76 1.80
C GLN A 241 -24.99 -21.12 1.20
N ALA A 242 -23.98 -20.81 2.04
CA ALA A 242 -22.72 -20.26 1.56
C ALA A 242 -21.92 -21.25 0.68
N SER A 243 -21.98 -22.56 0.97
CA SER A 243 -21.31 -23.56 0.14
C SER A 243 -22.00 -23.82 -1.20
N VAL A 244 -23.33 -23.70 -1.26
CA VAL A 244 -24.09 -23.89 -2.51
C VAL A 244 -23.89 -22.68 -3.44
N GLU A 245 -23.85 -21.46 -2.90
CA GLU A 245 -23.57 -20.25 -3.68
C GLU A 245 -22.12 -20.21 -4.23
N GLU A 246 -21.15 -20.75 -3.48
CA GLU A 246 -19.76 -20.89 -3.96
C GLU A 246 -19.65 -21.95 -5.07
N GLU A 247 -20.36 -23.08 -4.99
CA GLU A 247 -20.35 -24.11 -6.03
C GLU A 247 -21.03 -23.63 -7.33
N GLU A 248 -22.17 -22.92 -7.24
CA GLU A 248 -22.85 -22.35 -8.41
C GLU A 248 -21.98 -21.28 -9.12
N GLN A 249 -21.27 -20.43 -8.37
CA GLN A 249 -20.37 -19.43 -8.95
C GLN A 249 -19.15 -20.05 -9.64
N VAL A 250 -18.63 -21.17 -9.12
CA VAL A 250 -17.51 -21.90 -9.73
C VAL A 250 -17.96 -22.62 -11.01
N GLU A 251 -19.15 -23.21 -11.03
CA GLU A 251 -19.71 -23.82 -12.24
C GLU A 251 -19.99 -22.76 -13.33
N GLU A 252 -20.56 -21.61 -12.97
CA GLU A 252 -20.85 -20.51 -13.91
C GLU A 252 -19.57 -19.89 -14.50
N MET A 253 -18.50 -19.77 -13.69
CA MET A 253 -17.18 -19.38 -14.20
C MET A 253 -16.62 -20.41 -15.19
N SER A 254 -16.76 -21.71 -14.91
CA SER A 254 -16.27 -22.76 -15.81
C SER A 254 -17.00 -22.79 -17.16
N LEU A 255 -18.27 -22.41 -17.18
CA LEU A 255 -19.08 -22.32 -18.40
C LEU A 255 -18.63 -21.14 -19.27
N ARG A 256 -18.38 -19.97 -18.66
CA ARG A 256 -17.84 -18.79 -19.36
C ARG A 256 -16.43 -19.04 -19.92
N GLU A 257 -15.58 -19.77 -19.20
CA GLU A 257 -14.26 -20.16 -19.70
C GLU A 257 -14.36 -21.08 -20.94
N LYS A 258 -15.31 -22.01 -20.96
CA LYS A 258 -15.55 -22.87 -22.13
C LYS A 258 -16.09 -22.09 -23.33
N GLU A 259 -17.01 -21.15 -23.12
CA GLU A 259 -17.55 -20.29 -24.18
C GLU A 259 -16.47 -19.40 -24.79
N THR A 260 -15.62 -18.79 -23.96
CA THR A 260 -14.51 -17.95 -24.44
C THR A 260 -13.48 -18.75 -25.22
N LEU A 261 -13.18 -19.98 -24.83
CA LEU A 261 -12.30 -20.88 -25.57
C LEU A 261 -12.90 -21.32 -26.91
N ASP A 262 -14.21 -21.57 -26.97
CA ASP A 262 -14.89 -21.91 -28.24
C ASP A 262 -14.89 -20.72 -29.21
N LEU A 263 -15.16 -19.51 -28.72
CA LEU A 263 -15.06 -18.28 -29.52
C LEU A 263 -13.63 -18.06 -30.04
N LEU A 264 -12.62 -18.33 -29.21
CA LEU A 264 -11.21 -18.21 -29.61
C LEU A 264 -10.84 -19.25 -30.67
N SER A 265 -11.33 -20.48 -30.53
CA SER A 265 -11.17 -21.57 -31.51
C SER A 265 -11.81 -21.22 -32.86
N GLN A 266 -13.06 -20.72 -32.84
CA GLN A 266 -13.75 -20.26 -34.04
C GLN A 266 -13.03 -19.08 -34.71
N PHE A 267 -12.47 -18.15 -33.92
CA PHE A 267 -11.69 -17.04 -34.46
C PHE A 267 -10.40 -17.52 -35.13
N GLN A 268 -9.68 -18.46 -34.51
CA GLN A 268 -8.47 -19.05 -35.09
C GLN A 268 -8.75 -19.85 -36.38
N GLN A 269 -9.88 -20.56 -36.45
CA GLN A 269 -10.32 -21.24 -37.68
C GLN A 269 -10.64 -20.23 -38.80
N ARG A 270 -11.27 -19.10 -38.50
CA ARG A 270 -11.51 -18.03 -39.49
C ARG A 270 -10.22 -17.39 -40.01
N GLN A 271 -9.19 -17.25 -39.16
CA GLN A 271 -7.88 -16.74 -39.58
C GLN A 271 -7.13 -17.74 -40.49
N LYS A 272 -7.20 -19.04 -40.20
CA LYS A 272 -6.65 -20.09 -41.09
C LYS A 272 -7.33 -20.15 -42.46
N GLY A 273 -8.62 -19.83 -42.55
CA GLY A 273 -9.35 -19.73 -43.82
C GLY A 273 -8.95 -18.53 -44.70
N ARG A 274 -8.39 -17.45 -44.12
CA ARG A 274 -7.94 -16.26 -44.85
C ARG A 274 -6.53 -16.38 -45.44
N GLY A 275 -5.70 -17.29 -44.92
CA GLY A 275 -4.34 -17.53 -45.41
C GLY A 275 -4.24 -18.27 -46.75
N ASN A 276 -5.33 -18.89 -47.22
CA ASN A 276 -5.29 -19.75 -48.42
C ASN A 276 -5.74 -19.06 -49.73
N ILE A 277 -5.93 -17.74 -49.70
CA ILE A 277 -6.37 -16.95 -50.87
C ILE A 277 -5.18 -16.23 -51.55
N LEU A 278 -4.01 -16.14 -50.90
CA LEU A 278 -2.82 -15.50 -51.49
C LEU A 278 -1.89 -16.44 -52.29
N ASN A 279 -2.19 -17.73 -52.40
CA ASN A 279 -1.35 -18.70 -53.15
C ASN A 279 -2.06 -19.40 -54.32
N ARG A 280 -3.05 -18.74 -54.95
CA ARG A 280 -3.64 -19.19 -56.22
C ARG A 280 -3.68 -18.05 -57.24
N GLY A 281 -2.61 -18.00 -58.03
CA GLY A 281 -2.33 -17.12 -59.16
C GLY A 281 -0.81 -17.04 -59.23
N GLN A 282 -0.09 -17.92 -59.95
CA GLN A 282 -0.07 -18.01 -61.42
C GLN A 282 -0.21 -16.63 -62.08
#